data_AF-A0A9E2DEH9-F1
#
_entry.id   AF-A0A9E2DEH9-F1
#
_cell.length_a   1.000
_cell.length_b   1.000
_cell.length_c   1.000
_cell.angle_alpha   90.00
_cell.angle_beta   90.00
_cell.angle_gamma   90.00
#
_symmetry.space_group_name_H-M   'P 1'
#
loop_
_entity.id
_entity.type
_entity.pdbx_description
1 polymer ?
#
loop_
_entity_poly.entity_id
_entity_poly.type
_entity_poly.pdbx_seq_one_letter_code
_entity_poly.pdbx_strand_id
1 'polypeptide(L)'
;MKLGILAGYGGKVLNIDIQRIKMAESMGYDSLWTAEAYGSDAITPAAWILAQTDKIKVGTAIMQMPARSPACSAMTAMTLNQLSNGRFMVGLGASGPQVVEGWHGVAYGRPVTRVKEYVSIMKKIFAREAPVEHEGFHYSLPYTGEDGTGLGKSLKSILQADTSIPIYTASITPNG
;
A
#
# COMPACT_ATOMS: atom_id res chain seq x y z
N MET A 1 24.66 -7.33 1.78
CA MET A 1 23.98 -6.56 0.71
C MET A 1 22.66 -7.26 0.39
N LYS A 2 21.56 -6.51 0.16
CA LYS A 2 20.25 -7.08 -0.22
C LYS A 2 19.92 -6.70 -1.66
N LEU A 3 19.47 -7.67 -2.45
CA LEU A 3 19.10 -7.45 -3.86
C LEU A 3 17.59 -7.55 -4.02
N GLY A 4 17.02 -6.67 -4.85
CA GLY A 4 15.61 -6.67 -5.20
C GLY A 4 15.40 -6.69 -6.72
N ILE A 5 14.28 -7.23 -7.17
CA ILE A 5 13.85 -7.18 -8.58
C ILE A 5 12.54 -6.42 -8.74
N LEU A 6 12.41 -5.69 -9.83
CA LEU A 6 11.14 -5.07 -10.23
C LEU A 6 10.39 -6.06 -11.14
N ALA A 7 9.12 -6.31 -10.83
CA ALA A 7 8.22 -7.04 -11.72
C ALA A 7 7.78 -6.16 -12.93
N GLY A 8 7.98 -4.84 -12.83
CA GLY A 8 7.59 -3.87 -13.85
C GLY A 8 6.12 -3.45 -13.77
N TYR A 9 5.71 -2.64 -14.74
CA TYR A 9 4.31 -2.25 -14.93
C TYR A 9 3.59 -3.29 -15.80
N GLY A 10 2.30 -3.49 -15.52
CA GLY A 10 1.41 -4.12 -16.50
C GLY A 10 1.34 -3.24 -17.74
N GLY A 11 1.83 -3.75 -18.88
CA GLY A 11 1.65 -3.10 -20.18
C GLY A 11 0.21 -3.29 -20.70
N LYS A 12 0.03 -3.32 -22.02
CA LYS A 12 -1.28 -3.61 -22.63
C LYS A 12 -1.86 -4.97 -22.19
N VAL A 13 -0.98 -5.94 -21.96
CA VAL A 13 -1.32 -7.27 -21.42
C VAL A 13 -0.39 -7.52 -20.24
N LEU A 14 -0.95 -7.90 -19.10
CA LEU A 14 -0.16 -8.25 -17.92
C LEU A 14 0.51 -9.61 -18.15
N ASN A 15 1.84 -9.65 -18.01
CA ASN A 15 2.61 -10.89 -18.05
C ASN A 15 3.55 -10.93 -16.85
N ILE A 16 3.37 -11.91 -15.97
CA ILE A 16 4.20 -12.13 -14.79
C ILE A 16 5.01 -13.41 -15.01
N ASP A 17 6.32 -13.27 -15.19
CA ASP A 17 7.22 -14.40 -15.37
C ASP A 17 7.53 -15.07 -14.03
N ILE A 18 6.63 -15.96 -13.58
CA ILE A 18 6.76 -16.69 -12.32
C ILE A 18 8.03 -17.57 -12.29
N GLN A 19 8.47 -18.10 -13.43
CA GLN A 19 9.68 -18.94 -13.46
C GLN A 19 10.93 -18.11 -13.16
N ARG A 20 11.04 -16.92 -13.76
CA ARG A 20 12.12 -15.97 -13.43
C ARG A 20 12.09 -15.55 -11.97
N ILE A 21 10.91 -15.35 -11.40
CA ILE A 21 10.77 -14.96 -9.99
C ILE A 21 11.24 -16.08 -9.05
N LYS A 22 10.85 -17.33 -9.32
CA LYS A 22 11.32 -18.50 -8.57
C LYS A 22 12.83 -18.70 -8.70
N MET A 23 13.40 -18.42 -9.88
CA MET A 23 14.85 -18.43 -10.07
C MET A 23 15.54 -17.34 -9.25
N ALA A 24 15.00 -16.12 -9.23
CA ALA A 24 15.55 -15.05 -8.38
C ALA A 24 15.49 -15.42 -6.88
N GLU A 25 14.38 -16.03 -6.44
CA GLU A 25 14.25 -16.55 -5.09
C GLU A 25 15.31 -17.63 -4.78
N SER A 26 15.52 -18.59 -5.68
CA SER A 26 16.53 -19.66 -5.49
C SER A 26 17.97 -19.13 -5.46
N MET A 27 18.22 -18.01 -6.16
CA MET A 27 19.49 -17.29 -6.14
C MET A 27 19.67 -16.37 -4.91
N GLY A 28 18.68 -16.29 -4.03
CA GLY A 28 18.77 -15.53 -2.78
C GLY A 28 18.46 -14.04 -2.88
N TYR A 29 17.68 -13.60 -3.88
CA TYR A 29 17.14 -12.24 -3.89
C TYR A 29 16.22 -12.01 -2.68
N ASP A 30 16.35 -10.85 -2.02
CA ASP A 30 15.62 -10.54 -0.78
C ASP A 30 14.18 -10.11 -1.07
N SER A 31 13.94 -9.42 -2.19
CA SER A 31 12.64 -8.82 -2.48
C SER A 31 12.28 -8.74 -3.97
N LEU A 32 10.98 -8.74 -4.25
CA LEU A 32 10.37 -8.39 -5.52
C LEU A 32 9.40 -7.22 -5.31
N TRP A 33 9.30 -6.33 -6.30
CA TRP A 33 8.45 -5.15 -6.23
C TRP A 33 7.51 -5.05 -7.43
N THR A 34 6.20 -5.00 -7.17
CA THR A 34 5.15 -4.76 -8.17
C THR A 34 4.86 -3.27 -8.30
N ALA A 35 4.32 -2.80 -9.43
CA ALA A 35 4.10 -1.37 -9.66
C ALA A 35 2.65 -1.06 -10.07
N GLU A 36 2.18 0.12 -9.68
CA GLU A 36 0.85 0.64 -10.01
C GLU A 36 0.95 1.90 -10.85
N ALA A 37 0.11 1.96 -11.88
CA ALA A 37 -0.19 3.16 -12.66
C ALA A 37 -1.70 3.14 -12.96
N TYR A 38 -2.12 3.66 -14.11
CA TYR A 38 -3.54 3.70 -14.55
C TYR A 38 -3.91 2.50 -15.45
N GLY A 39 -3.49 1.28 -15.07
CA GLY A 39 -3.75 0.07 -15.85
C GLY A 39 -3.95 -1.17 -14.97
N SER A 40 -2.84 -1.75 -14.50
CA SER A 40 -2.85 -2.79 -13.45
C SER A 40 -2.66 -2.16 -12.08
N ASP A 41 -3.33 -2.71 -11.07
CA ASP A 41 -3.04 -2.41 -9.67
C ASP A 41 -1.77 -3.14 -9.19
N ALA A 42 -1.14 -2.69 -8.10
CA ALA A 42 0.06 -3.33 -7.56
C ALA A 42 -0.21 -4.50 -6.59
N ILE A 43 -1.40 -4.58 -6.01
CA ILE A 43 -1.75 -5.56 -4.96
C ILE A 43 -2.03 -6.93 -5.58
N THR A 44 -2.82 -6.98 -6.65
CA THR A 44 -3.22 -8.25 -7.29
C THR A 44 -2.00 -9.05 -7.78
N PRO A 45 -1.04 -8.45 -8.52
CA PRO A 45 0.20 -9.13 -8.86
C PRO A 45 1.03 -9.55 -7.63
N ALA A 46 1.05 -8.72 -6.59
CA ALA A 46 1.81 -9.04 -5.37
C ALA A 46 1.23 -10.27 -4.67
N ALA A 47 -0.09 -10.33 -4.51
CA ALA A 47 -0.79 -11.48 -3.96
C ALA A 47 -0.56 -12.75 -4.80
N TRP A 48 -0.66 -12.63 -6.14
CA TRP A 48 -0.40 -13.73 -7.07
C TRP A 48 1.01 -14.31 -6.92
N ILE A 49 2.01 -13.44 -6.79
CA ILE A 49 3.42 -13.85 -6.62
C ILE A 49 3.65 -14.44 -5.23
N LEU A 50 3.12 -13.82 -4.17
CA LEU A 50 3.24 -14.31 -2.79
C LEU A 50 2.68 -15.72 -2.66
N ALA A 51 1.55 -16.02 -3.30
CA ALA A 51 0.93 -17.35 -3.28
C ALA A 51 1.75 -18.44 -3.99
N GLN A 52 2.73 -18.07 -4.81
CA GLN A 52 3.53 -19.00 -5.63
C GLN A 52 5.02 -19.03 -5.25
N THR A 53 5.39 -18.35 -4.17
CA THR A 53 6.76 -18.22 -3.67
C THR A 53 6.79 -18.49 -2.17
N ASP A 54 7.94 -18.91 -1.65
CA ASP A 54 8.03 -19.42 -0.27
C ASP A 54 8.85 -18.50 0.65
N LYS A 55 9.80 -17.74 0.10
CA LYS A 55 10.85 -17.04 0.85
C LYS A 55 11.00 -15.57 0.46
N ILE A 56 10.91 -15.26 -0.83
CA ILE A 56 11.11 -13.90 -1.32
C ILE A 56 10.04 -12.98 -0.75
N LYS A 57 10.45 -11.78 -0.33
CA LYS A 57 9.51 -10.73 0.10
C LYS A 57 8.90 -10.08 -1.12
N VAL A 58 7.66 -9.64 -1.00
CA VAL A 58 6.98 -8.93 -2.09
C VAL A 58 6.47 -7.60 -1.58
N GLY A 59 6.91 -6.53 -2.22
CA GLY A 59 6.47 -5.18 -1.93
C GLY A 59 5.82 -4.51 -3.13
N THR A 60 5.26 -3.32 -2.89
CA THR A 60 4.70 -2.45 -3.93
C THR A 60 5.62 -1.25 -4.13
N ALA A 61 5.90 -0.87 -5.38
CA ALA A 61 6.72 0.25 -5.79
C ALA A 61 5.99 1.06 -6.89
N ILE A 62 4.86 1.70 -6.60
CA ILE A 62 4.17 1.86 -5.30
C ILE A 62 2.68 1.56 -5.45
N MET A 63 1.95 1.39 -4.34
CA MET A 63 0.49 1.54 -4.32
C MET A 63 0.15 3.03 -4.35
N GLN A 64 -0.77 3.44 -5.23
CA GLN A 64 -1.19 4.83 -5.28
C GLN A 64 -2.15 5.13 -4.13
N MET A 65 -1.78 6.06 -3.25
CA MET A 65 -2.65 6.52 -2.17
C MET A 65 -4.02 7.04 -2.61
N PRO A 66 -4.22 7.74 -3.75
CA PRO A 66 -5.57 8.15 -4.18
C PRO A 66 -6.48 6.98 -4.57
N ALA A 67 -5.93 5.80 -4.89
CA ALA A 67 -6.72 4.65 -5.32
C ALA A 67 -7.46 3.94 -4.17
N ARG A 68 -7.08 4.22 -2.92
CA ARG A 68 -7.55 3.48 -1.75
C ARG A 68 -7.38 4.29 -0.46
N SER A 69 -8.34 4.18 0.46
CA SER A 69 -8.23 4.83 1.77
C SER A 69 -7.07 4.24 2.59
N PRO A 70 -6.51 5.00 3.57
CA PRO A 70 -5.47 4.46 4.46
C PRO A 70 -5.94 3.22 5.23
N ALA A 71 -7.23 3.15 5.58
CA ALA A 71 -7.81 1.96 6.20
C ALA A 71 -7.82 0.75 5.26
N CYS A 72 -8.18 0.94 3.98
CA CYS A 72 -8.14 -0.12 2.97
C CYS A 72 -6.71 -0.65 2.76
N SER A 73 -5.73 0.24 2.67
CA SER A 73 -4.32 -0.16 2.55
C SER A 73 -3.78 -0.87 3.79
N ALA A 74 -4.19 -0.45 4.99
CA ALA A 74 -3.83 -1.15 6.23
C ALA A 74 -4.40 -2.58 6.26
N MET A 75 -5.70 -2.74 5.97
CA MET A 75 -6.35 -4.06 5.92
C MET A 75 -5.71 -4.97 4.88
N THR A 76 -5.39 -4.44 3.70
CA THR A 76 -4.67 -5.15 2.64
C THR A 76 -3.31 -5.63 3.15
N ALA A 77 -2.52 -4.74 3.72
CA ALA A 77 -1.18 -5.04 4.20
C ALA A 77 -1.18 -6.13 5.26
N MET A 78 -2.08 -6.04 6.24
CA MET A 78 -2.23 -7.03 7.29
C MET A 78 -2.63 -8.40 6.74
N THR A 79 -3.61 -8.43 5.82
CA THR A 79 -4.09 -9.67 5.21
C THR A 79 -2.98 -10.35 4.42
N LEU A 80 -2.30 -9.63 3.53
CA LEU A 80 -1.20 -10.18 2.75
C LEU A 80 -0.01 -10.58 3.63
N ASN A 81 0.28 -9.82 4.68
CA ASN A 81 1.35 -10.16 5.61
C ASN A 81 1.06 -11.50 6.31
N GLN A 82 -0.15 -11.72 6.83
CA GLN A 82 -0.51 -13.00 7.44
C GLN A 82 -0.55 -14.15 6.42
N LEU A 83 -1.19 -13.96 5.26
CA LEU A 83 -1.26 -14.99 4.21
C LEU A 83 0.11 -15.41 3.69
N SER A 84 1.09 -14.50 3.73
CA SER A 84 2.44 -14.75 3.25
C SER A 84 3.46 -15.07 4.34
N ASN A 85 3.03 -15.26 5.59
CA ASN A 85 3.92 -15.46 6.75
C ASN A 85 4.97 -14.35 6.89
N GLY A 86 4.53 -13.09 6.86
CA GLY A 86 5.40 -11.94 7.11
C GLY A 86 6.12 -11.36 5.90
N ARG A 87 5.86 -11.85 4.69
CA ARG A 87 6.65 -11.51 3.49
C ARG A 87 6.16 -10.28 2.72
N PHE A 88 4.95 -9.80 2.98
CA PHE A 88 4.45 -8.59 2.33
C PHE A 88 5.03 -7.31 2.93
N MET A 89 5.42 -6.38 2.06
CA MET A 89 5.91 -5.04 2.39
C MET A 89 5.05 -3.97 1.69
N VAL A 90 4.80 -2.86 2.36
CA VAL A 90 3.98 -1.77 1.82
C VAL A 90 4.90 -0.74 1.19
N GLY A 91 4.73 -0.40 -0.08
CA GLY A 91 5.27 0.85 -0.62
C GLY A 91 4.17 1.76 -1.15
N LEU A 92 4.21 3.03 -0.75
CA LEU A 92 3.17 4.03 -0.99
C LEU A 92 3.72 5.20 -1.82
N GLY A 93 2.85 5.80 -2.64
CA GLY A 93 3.15 7.04 -3.33
C GLY A 93 1.93 7.92 -3.54
N ALA A 94 2.16 9.23 -3.53
CA ALA A 94 1.11 10.23 -3.66
C ALA A 94 0.57 10.36 -5.08
N SER A 95 1.35 9.92 -6.07
CA SER A 95 1.12 10.14 -7.50
C SER A 95 1.09 11.63 -7.88
N GLY A 96 0.89 11.93 -9.17
CA GLY A 96 0.76 13.27 -9.72
C GLY A 96 -0.70 13.65 -10.04
N PRO A 97 -0.99 14.94 -10.29
CA PRO A 97 -2.36 15.43 -10.49
C PRO A 97 -3.06 14.75 -11.68
N GLN A 98 -2.32 14.39 -12.73
CA GLN A 98 -2.88 13.66 -13.88
C GLN A 98 -3.58 12.36 -13.47
N VAL A 99 -2.99 11.59 -12.56
CA VAL A 99 -3.59 10.32 -12.10
C VAL A 99 -4.56 10.56 -10.95
N VAL A 100 -4.24 11.48 -10.04
CA VAL A 100 -5.09 11.76 -8.88
C VAL A 100 -6.45 12.33 -9.32
N GLU A 101 -6.44 13.36 -10.16
CA GLU A 101 -7.65 14.06 -10.60
C GLU A 101 -8.24 13.40 -11.85
N GLY A 102 -7.39 13.10 -12.84
CA GLY A 102 -7.83 12.58 -14.13
C GLY A 102 -8.25 11.11 -14.15
N TRP A 103 -7.76 10.30 -13.20
CA TRP A 103 -8.08 8.86 -13.16
C TRP A 103 -8.90 8.47 -11.93
N HIS A 104 -8.54 8.98 -10.74
CA HIS A 104 -9.27 8.65 -9.51
C HIS A 104 -10.37 9.66 -9.14
N GLY A 105 -10.48 10.79 -9.83
CA GLY A 105 -11.56 11.76 -9.63
C GLY A 105 -11.55 12.45 -8.26
N VAL A 106 -10.39 12.51 -7.60
CA VAL A 106 -10.24 13.17 -6.29
C VAL A 106 -9.26 14.32 -6.38
N ALA A 107 -9.39 15.31 -5.51
CA ALA A 107 -8.52 16.49 -5.52
C ALA A 107 -7.04 16.12 -5.28
N TYR A 108 -6.11 16.77 -6.00
CA TYR A 108 -4.69 16.55 -5.81
C TYR A 108 -4.22 16.88 -4.39
N GLY A 109 -4.65 18.03 -3.87
CA GLY A 109 -4.39 18.46 -2.49
C GLY A 109 -2.89 18.64 -2.16
N ARG A 110 -2.48 18.22 -0.96
CA ARG A 110 -1.10 18.36 -0.43
C ARG A 110 -0.38 16.99 -0.34
N PRO A 111 0.46 16.59 -1.33
CA PRO A 111 1.04 15.24 -1.40
C PRO A 111 1.83 14.80 -0.16
N VAL A 112 2.73 15.65 0.35
CA VAL A 112 3.54 15.32 1.54
C VAL A 112 2.68 15.17 2.79
N THR A 113 1.68 16.05 2.96
CA THR A 113 0.70 15.94 4.04
C THR A 113 -0.09 14.64 3.91
N ARG A 114 -0.51 14.26 2.70
CA ARG A 114 -1.20 12.99 2.45
C ARG A 114 -0.36 11.81 2.90
N VAL A 115 0.93 11.74 2.52
CA VAL A 115 1.83 10.65 2.95
C VAL A 115 1.86 10.56 4.49
N LYS A 116 2.06 11.69 5.18
CA LYS A 116 2.13 11.73 6.65
C LYS A 116 0.85 11.24 7.31
N GLU A 117 -0.30 11.76 6.88
CA GLU A 117 -1.61 11.37 7.42
C GLU A 117 -1.90 9.88 7.14
N TYR A 118 -1.65 9.43 5.91
CA TYR A 118 -1.89 8.06 5.47
C TYR A 118 -1.07 7.04 6.28
N VAL A 119 0.24 7.28 6.42
CA VAL A 119 1.14 6.42 7.19
C VAL A 119 0.79 6.46 8.68
N SER A 120 0.43 7.64 9.22
CA SER A 120 -0.02 7.76 10.61
C SER A 120 -1.25 6.90 10.88
N ILE A 121 -2.27 6.98 10.02
CA ILE A 121 -3.49 6.18 10.15
C ILE A 121 -3.18 4.69 10.03
N MET A 122 -2.39 4.27 9.04
CA MET A 122 -1.99 2.86 8.90
C MET A 122 -1.28 2.34 10.15
N LYS A 123 -0.34 3.10 10.71
CA LYS A 123 0.36 2.73 11.94
C LYS A 123 -0.57 2.62 13.15
N LYS A 124 -1.54 3.54 13.30
CA LYS A 124 -2.57 3.44 14.36
C LYS A 124 -3.41 2.17 14.21
N ILE A 125 -3.79 1.82 12.98
CA ILE A 125 -4.52 0.58 12.68
C ILE A 125 -3.69 -0.65 13.06
N PHE A 126 -2.41 -0.68 12.69
CA PHE A 126 -1.50 -1.79 13.00
C PHE A 126 -1.29 -1.95 14.51
N ALA A 127 -1.02 -0.85 15.21
CA ALA A 127 -0.80 -0.84 16.66
C ALA A 127 -2.03 -1.34 17.42
N ARG A 128 -3.23 -1.04 16.92
CA ARG A 128 -4.51 -1.54 17.45
C ARG A 128 -4.67 -1.25 18.95
N GLU A 129 -4.16 -0.11 19.42
CA GLU A 129 -4.23 0.30 20.83
C GLU A 129 -5.66 0.73 21.19
N ALA A 130 -6.29 1.54 20.33
CA ALA A 130 -7.64 2.08 20.50
C ALA A 130 -8.41 2.09 19.15
N PRO A 131 -9.72 2.41 19.15
CA PRO A 131 -10.40 2.82 17.93
C PRO A 131 -9.64 3.98 17.24
N VAL A 132 -9.56 3.94 15.92
CA VAL A 132 -8.72 4.88 15.16
C VAL A 132 -9.44 6.20 14.97
N GLU A 133 -8.77 7.25 15.42
CA GLU A 133 -9.17 8.64 15.23
C GLU A 133 -8.10 9.41 14.47
N HIS A 134 -8.54 10.31 13.60
CA HIS A 134 -7.67 11.20 12.85
C HIS A 134 -8.44 12.45 12.42
N GLU A 135 -7.83 13.62 12.60
CA GLU A 135 -8.31 14.89 12.10
C GLU A 135 -7.17 15.52 11.31
N GLY A 136 -7.37 15.66 10.00
CA GLY A 136 -6.33 16.07 9.07
C GLY A 136 -6.90 16.79 7.84
N PHE A 137 -6.01 17.25 6.98
CA PHE A 137 -6.38 17.97 5.76
C PHE A 137 -7.03 17.05 4.72
N HIS A 138 -6.50 15.83 4.55
CA HIS A 138 -7.03 14.88 3.57
C HIS A 138 -8.01 13.88 4.17
N TYR A 139 -7.85 13.55 5.45
CA TYR A 139 -8.63 12.50 6.09
C TYR A 139 -9.23 12.99 7.41
N SER A 140 -10.49 12.63 7.63
CA SER A 140 -11.15 12.71 8.92
C SER A 140 -11.70 11.32 9.24
N LEU A 141 -11.30 10.75 10.38
CA LEU A 141 -11.78 9.47 10.89
C LEU A 141 -12.26 9.69 12.34
N PRO A 142 -13.57 9.65 12.62
CA PRO A 142 -14.69 9.45 11.68
C PRO A 142 -14.85 10.57 10.65
N TYR A 143 -15.55 10.29 9.54
CA TYR A 143 -15.80 11.28 8.50
C TYR A 143 -16.72 12.40 8.98
N THR A 144 -16.38 13.65 8.67
CA THR A 144 -17.07 14.87 9.14
C THR A 144 -17.53 15.79 8.01
N GLY A 145 -17.53 15.33 6.75
CA GLY A 145 -18.02 16.10 5.61
C GLY A 145 -19.55 16.28 5.63
N GLU A 146 -20.02 17.33 4.95
CA GLU A 146 -21.45 17.72 4.90
C GLU A 146 -22.35 16.67 4.22
N ASP A 147 -21.77 15.82 3.37
CA ASP A 147 -22.41 14.69 2.70
C ASP A 147 -22.40 13.40 3.54
N GLY A 148 -21.90 13.46 4.78
CA GLY A 148 -21.94 12.36 5.73
C GLY A 148 -23.30 12.18 6.42
N THR A 149 -23.63 10.95 6.81
CA THR A 149 -24.86 10.66 7.57
C THR A 149 -24.78 11.04 9.06
N GLY A 150 -23.58 11.38 9.56
CA GLY A 150 -23.32 11.63 10.98
C GLY A 150 -23.27 10.37 11.86
N LEU A 151 -23.48 9.16 11.31
CA LEU A 151 -23.50 7.91 12.07
C LEU A 151 -22.11 7.27 12.26
N GLY A 152 -21.08 7.82 11.61
CA GLY A 152 -19.71 7.30 11.68
C GLY A 152 -19.17 7.32 13.11
N LYS A 153 -18.45 6.26 13.48
CA LYS A 153 -17.76 6.14 14.78
C LYS A 153 -16.35 5.60 14.56
N SER A 154 -15.46 5.91 15.49
CA SER A 154 -14.09 5.41 15.48
C SER A 154 -14.12 3.88 15.55
N LEU A 155 -13.39 3.20 14.66
CA LEU A 155 -13.34 1.74 14.61
C LEU A 155 -11.97 1.22 15.00
N LYS A 156 -11.96 0.10 15.71
CA LYS A 156 -10.75 -0.67 16.02
C LYS A 156 -10.69 -1.85 15.08
N SER A 157 -9.52 -2.09 14.47
CA SER A 157 -9.35 -3.25 13.58
C SER A 157 -9.75 -4.55 14.29
N ILE A 158 -10.48 -5.41 13.58
CA ILE A 158 -10.79 -6.76 14.06
C ILE A 158 -9.51 -7.59 14.03
N LEU A 159 -8.83 -7.61 12.88
CA LEU A 159 -7.60 -8.36 12.66
C LEU A 159 -6.42 -7.70 13.40
N GLN A 160 -5.61 -8.52 14.07
CA GLN A 160 -4.35 -8.08 14.67
C GLN A 160 -3.25 -8.06 13.62
N ALA A 161 -2.49 -6.97 13.54
CA ALA A 161 -1.35 -6.85 12.64
C ALA A 161 -0.08 -7.33 13.32
N ASP A 162 0.90 -7.78 12.53
CA ASP A 162 2.29 -7.61 12.92
C ASP A 162 2.63 -6.12 12.80
N THR A 163 3.02 -5.48 13.92
CA THR A 163 3.34 -4.05 13.94
C THR A 163 4.65 -3.72 13.22
N SER A 164 5.41 -4.73 12.83
CA SER A 164 6.68 -4.60 12.09
C SER A 164 6.52 -4.57 10.57
N ILE A 165 5.29 -4.61 10.02
CA ILE A 165 5.05 -4.49 8.58
C ILE A 165 5.77 -3.25 8.02
N PRO A 166 6.78 -3.42 7.15
CA PRO A 166 7.53 -2.28 6.63
C PRO A 166 6.67 -1.40 5.73
N ILE A 167 6.76 -0.09 5.93
CA ILE A 167 6.18 0.93 5.04
C ILE A 167 7.31 1.72 4.39
N TYR A 168 7.36 1.68 3.07
CA TYR A 168 8.23 2.46 2.20
C TYR A 168 7.42 3.56 1.53
N THR A 169 8.05 4.69 1.26
CA THR A 169 7.43 5.82 0.56
C THR A 169 8.28 6.22 -0.63
N ALA A 170 7.69 6.32 -1.82
CA ALA A 170 8.35 6.96 -2.95
C ALA A 170 8.38 8.47 -2.69
N SER A 171 9.54 8.96 -2.28
CA SER A 171 9.79 10.39 -2.14
C SER A 171 10.61 10.89 -3.30
N ILE A 172 10.20 12.02 -3.88
CA ILE A 172 10.96 12.80 -4.86
C ILE A 172 11.53 14.09 -4.25
N THR A 173 11.36 14.29 -2.93
CA THR A 173 11.84 15.48 -2.22
C THR A 173 12.60 15.10 -0.95
N PRO A 174 13.60 15.88 -0.51
CA PRO A 174 14.25 15.65 0.79
C PRO A 174 13.28 15.64 1.98
N ASN A 175 12.11 16.28 1.83
CA ASN A 175 11.10 16.43 2.88
C ASN A 175 10.05 15.30 2.89
N GLY A 176 10.17 14.32 2.00
CA GLY A 176 9.25 13.19 1.84
C GLY A 176 8.38 13.27 0.59
#